data_AF-A0A661SW68-F1
#
_entry.id   AF-A0A661SW68-F1
#
_cell.length_a   1.000
_cell.length_b   1.000
_cell.length_c   1.000
_cell.angle_alpha   90.00
_cell.angle_beta   90.00
_cell.angle_gamma   90.00
#
_symmetry.space_group_name_H-M   'P 1'
#
loop_
_entity.id
_entity.type
_entity.pdbx_description
1 polymer ?
#
loop_
_entity_poly.entity_id
_entity_poly.type
_entity_poly.pdbx_seq_one_letter_code
_entity_poly.pdbx_strand_id
1 'polypeptide(L)' 'MATNLFLQLDSITGGATDENHQDWIEIFSWSHSFDQPTAPVSKSGGQAAAT' A
#
# COMPACT_ATOMS: atom_id res chain seq x y z
N MET A 1 -15.84 -7.63 -16.37
CA MET A 1 -16.47 -7.08 -15.16
C MET A 1 -15.50 -6.08 -14.56
N ALA A 2 -15.96 -4.86 -14.26
CA ALA A 2 -15.16 -3.86 -13.54
C ALA A 2 -15.37 -4.02 -12.03
N THR A 3 -14.34 -3.74 -11.24
CA THR A 3 -14.39 -3.79 -9.77
C THR A 3 -14.70 -2.41 -9.23
N ASN A 4 -15.70 -2.29 -8.35
CA ASN A 4 -16.00 -1.04 -7.66
C ASN A 4 -15.15 -0.95 -6.40
N LEU A 5 -14.54 0.22 -6.17
CA LEU A 5 -13.65 0.50 -5.05
C LEU A 5 -14.24 1.66 -4.23
N PHE A 6 -14.28 1.49 -2.91
CA PHE A 6 -14.80 2.48 -1.97
C PHE A 6 -13.81 2.71 -0.83
N LEU A 7 -13.71 3.94 -0.34
CA LEU A 7 -12.85 4.32 0.79
C LEU A 7 -13.66 5.00 1.89
N GLN A 8 -13.57 4.49 3.11
CA GLN A 8 -14.10 5.11 4.31
C GLN A 8 -13.00 5.88 5.04
N LEU A 9 -13.31 7.12 5.45
CA LEU A 9 -12.46 7.93 6.30
C LEU A 9 -13.30 8.44 7.48
N ASP A 10 -12.81 8.29 8.71
CA ASP A 10 -13.59 8.49 9.95
C ASP A 10 -14.21 9.89 10.11
N SER A 11 -13.78 10.90 9.35
CA SER A 11 -14.28 12.27 9.45
C SER A 11 -14.66 12.90 8.11
N ILE A 12 -14.71 12.11 7.03
CA ILE A 12 -15.08 12.59 5.70
C ILE A 12 -16.22 11.74 5.17
N THR A 13 -17.38 12.39 5.02
CA THR A 13 -18.53 11.84 4.31
C THR A 13 -18.28 11.95 2.81
N GLY A 14 -18.31 10.83 2.11
CA GLY A 14 -18.27 10.76 0.66
C GLY A 14 -19.66 10.89 0.02
N GLY A 15 -19.77 10.47 -1.24
CA GLY A 15 -21.00 10.58 -2.04
C GLY A 15 -21.48 9.26 -2.64
N ALA A 16 -20.91 8.13 -2.20
CA ALA A 16 -21.31 6.82 -2.69
C ALA A 16 -22.75 6.51 -2.27
N THR A 17 -23.54 6.01 -3.22
CA THR A 17 -24.95 5.63 -3.02
C THR A 17 -25.16 4.11 -3.05
N ASP A 18 -24.09 3.33 -3.04
CA ASP A 18 -24.15 1.87 -3.02
C ASP A 18 -24.71 1.36 -1.68
N GLU A 19 -25.57 0.33 -1.72
CA GLU A 19 -26.27 -0.18 -0.53
C GLU A 19 -25.31 -0.57 0.61
N ASN A 20 -24.11 -1.06 0.27
CA ASN A 20 -23.13 -1.52 1.25
C ASN A 20 -22.08 -0.46 1.64
N HIS A 21 -22.03 0.67 0.93
CA HIS A 21 -20.99 1.70 1.09
C HIS A 21 -21.58 3.11 1.05
N GLN A 22 -22.77 3.30 1.65
CA GLN A 22 -23.38 4.63 1.76
C GLN A 22 -22.43 5.60 2.47
N ASP A 23 -22.33 6.80 1.92
CA ASP A 23 -21.49 7.89 2.40
C ASP A 23 -19.97 7.62 2.33
N TRP A 24 -19.53 6.62 1.57
CA TRP A 24 -18.10 6.38 1.31
C TRP A 24 -17.64 7.16 0.07
N ILE A 25 -16.33 7.27 -0.12
CA ILE A 25 -15.74 7.87 -1.31
C ILE A 25 -15.62 6.81 -2.40
N GLU A 26 -16.22 7.04 -3.57
CA GLU A 26 -16.04 6.18 -4.74
C GLU A 26 -14.69 6.43 -5.40
N ILE A 27 -13.95 5.36 -5.69
CA ILE A 27 -12.62 5.45 -6.31
C ILE A 27 -12.71 5.04 -7.78
N PHE A 28 -12.41 5.99 -8.68
CA PHE A 28 -12.30 5.73 -10.12
C PHE A 28 -10.90 5.22 -10.53
N SER A 29 -9.87 5.61 -9.80
CA SER A 29 -8.49 5.19 -10.03
C SER A 29 -7.66 5.33 -8.75
N TRP A 30 -6.73 4.39 -8.54
CA TRP A 30 -5.86 4.33 -7.36
C TRP A 30 -4.47 3.83 -7.75
N SER A 31 -3.43 4.35 -7.07
CA SER A 31 -2.05 3.91 -7.22
C SER A 31 -1.34 3.90 -5.86
N HIS A 32 -0.57 2.84 -5.58
CA HIS A 32 0.23 2.66 -4.36
C HIS A 32 1.50 1.88 -4.66
N SER A 33 2.59 2.22 -3.97
CA SER A 33 3.87 1.50 -4.01
C SER A 33 4.38 1.28 -2.59
N PHE A 34 5.10 0.18 -2.39
CA PHE A 34 5.90 -0.08 -1.20
C PHE A 34 7.25 -0.65 -1.63
N ASP A 35 8.32 0.04 -1.25
CA ASP A 35 9.68 -0.34 -1.60
C ASP A 35 10.40 -0.86 -0.36
N GLN A 36 10.64 -2.18 -0.32
CA GLN A 36 11.47 -2.77 0.71
C GLN A 36 12.95 -2.56 0.32
N PRO A 37 13.76 -1.88 1.16
CA PRO A 37 15.19 -1.86 0.94
C PRO A 37 15.73 -3.28 1.15
N THR A 38 16.00 -4.01 0.07
CA THR A 38 16.91 -5.15 0.14
C THR A 38 18.30 -4.58 0.34
N ALA A 39 18.76 -4.54 1.59
CA ALA A 39 20.17 -4.37 1.86
C ALA A 39 20.91 -5.44 1.05
N PRO A 40 21.87 -5.11 0.17
CA PRO A 40 22.86 -6.09 -0.19
C PRO A 40 23.59 -6.38 1.13
N VAL A 41 23.33 -7.53 1.73
CA VAL A 41 24.20 -8.07 2.79
C VAL A 41 25.53 -8.45 2.15
N SER A 42 26.30 -7.45 1.75
CA SER A 42 27.73 -7.58 1.51
C SER A 42 28.33 -7.86 2.87
N LYS A 43 28.63 -9.12 3.19
CA LYS A 43 29.55 -9.43 4.29
C LYS A 43 30.93 -8.87 3.91
N SER A 44 31.16 -7.58 4.15
CA SER A 44 32.47 -6.94 4.12
C SER A 44 32.95 -6.73 5.55
N GLY A 45 33.19 -7.84 6.25
CA GLY A 45 33.92 -7.88 7.52
C GLY A 45 34.92 -9.02 7.39
N GLY A 46 36.20 -8.68 7.22
CA GLY A 46 37.23 -9.56 6.70
C GLY A 46 37.40 -10.90 7.40
N GLN A 47 37.51 -11.96 6.60
CA GLN A 47 38.37 -13.09 6.96
C GLN A 47 39.81 -12.64 6.74
N ALA A 48 40.38 -11.97 7.73
CA ALA A 48 41.83 -11.90 7.87
C ALA A 48 42.33 -13.27 8.34
N ALA A 49 43.35 -13.77 7.66
CA ALA A 49 44.18 -14.95 7.91
C ALA A 49 44.05 -15.61 9.30
N ALA A 50 43.64 -16.88 9.32
CA ALA A 50 44.11 -17.83 10.32
C ALA A 50 45.22 -18.67 9.68
N THR A 51 46.46 -18.34 10.07
CA THR A 51 47.63 -19.23 9.96
C THR A 51 47.60 -20.19 11.13
#